data_AF-A0A8J7N4Q5-F1
#
_entry.id   AF-A0A8J7N4Q5-F1
#
_cell.length_a   1.000
_cell.length_b   1.000
_cell.length_c   1.000
_cell.angle_alpha   90.00
_cell.angle_beta   90.00
_cell.angle_gamma   90.00
#
_symmetry.space_group_name_H-M   'P 1'
#
loop_
_entity.id
_entity.type
_entity.pdbx_description
1 polymer ?
#
loop_
_entity_poly.entity_id
_entity_poly.type
_entity_poly.pdbx_seq_one_letter_code
_entity_poly.pdbx_strand_id
1 'polypeptide(L)' 'MSEAAALFSALRERADAGVVDAIERHVREAPDHALCRINVLEFAKRYGLDEERVIAAFLRAARLGVFELSWNVLCP' A
#
# COMPACT_ATOMS: atom_id res chain seq x y z
N MET A 1 6.71 -20.78 -3.10
CA MET A 1 5.88 -19.56 -3.23
C MET A 1 6.82 -18.36 -3.36
N SER A 2 6.40 -17.27 -4.01
CA SER A 2 7.18 -16.03 -3.97
C SER A 2 7.04 -15.35 -2.60
N GLU A 3 8.10 -14.72 -2.12
CA GLU A 3 8.14 -14.00 -0.84
C GLU A 3 7.05 -12.91 -0.78
N ALA A 4 6.92 -12.10 -1.83
CA ALA A 4 5.87 -11.10 -1.95
C ALA A 4 4.45 -11.69 -1.80
N ALA A 5 4.21 -12.90 -2.33
CA ALA A 5 2.89 -13.55 -2.20
C ALA A 5 2.59 -13.99 -0.76
N ALA A 6 3.62 -14.37 0.01
CA ALA A 6 3.47 -14.65 1.45
C ALA A 6 3.16 -13.36 2.24
N LEU A 7 3.83 -12.24 1.92
CA LEU A 7 3.56 -10.94 2.52
C LEU A 7 2.14 -10.44 2.22
N PHE A 8 1.67 -10.57 0.97
CA PHE A 8 0.29 -10.22 0.60
C PHE A 8 -0.76 -11.13 1.26
N SER A 9 -0.45 -12.42 1.51
CA SER A 9 -1.32 -13.30 2.30
C SER A 9 -1.42 -12.81 3.76
N ALA A 10 -0.29 -12.56 4.41
CA ALA A 10 -0.23 -12.05 5.78
C ALA A 10 -0.84 -10.64 5.94
N LEU A 11 -0.92 -9.86 4.86
CA LEU A 11 -1.61 -8.58 4.83
C LEU A 11 -3.14 -8.74 4.70
N ARG A 12 -3.64 -9.67 3.87
CA ARG A 12 -5.09 -9.97 3.76
C ARG A 12 -5.70 -10.45 5.07
N GLU A 13 -4.95 -11.21 5.88
CA GLU A 13 -5.38 -11.63 7.22
C GLU A 13 -5.59 -10.46 8.20
N ARG A 14 -5.07 -9.26 7.89
CA ARG A 14 -4.88 -8.16 8.86
C ARG A 14 -5.48 -6.83 8.41
N ALA A 15 -5.82 -6.65 7.14
CA ALA A 15 -6.34 -5.42 6.54
C ALA A 15 -7.62 -5.68 5.72
N ASP A 16 -8.27 -4.62 5.23
CA ASP A 16 -9.46 -4.74 4.36
C ASP A 16 -9.08 -5.40 3.03
N ALA A 17 -9.72 -6.53 2.70
CA ALA A 17 -9.34 -7.34 1.54
C ALA A 17 -9.42 -6.57 0.21
N GLY A 18 -10.44 -5.72 0.02
CA GLY A 18 -10.58 -4.93 -1.21
C GLY A 18 -9.48 -3.88 -1.36
N VAL A 19 -9.00 -3.33 -0.24
CA VAL A 19 -7.81 -2.47 -0.22
C VAL A 19 -6.54 -3.27 -0.52
N VAL A 20 -6.37 -4.47 0.05
CA VAL A 20 -5.18 -5.29 -0.19
C VAL A 20 -5.10 -5.78 -1.64
N ASP A 21 -6.22 -6.17 -2.24
CA ASP A 21 -6.28 -6.56 -3.66
C ASP A 21 -5.98 -5.35 -4.58
N ALA A 22 -6.44 -4.15 -4.24
CA ALA A 22 -6.07 -2.92 -4.94
C ALA A 22 -4.57 -2.61 -4.84
N ILE A 23 -3.95 -2.82 -3.67
CA ILE A 23 -2.51 -2.64 -3.45
C ILE A 23 -1.71 -3.69 -4.24
N GLU A 24 -2.09 -4.97 -4.18
CA GLU A 24 -1.40 -6.02 -4.94
C GLU A 24 -1.48 -5.77 -6.45
N ARG A 25 -2.66 -5.33 -6.95
CA ARG A 25 -2.80 -4.91 -8.35
C ARG A 25 -1.89 -3.73 -8.69
N HIS A 26 -1.80 -2.73 -7.81
CA HIS A 26 -0.93 -1.57 -8.02
C HIS A 26 0.55 -1.97 -8.13
N VAL A 27 1.06 -2.77 -7.18
CA VAL A 27 2.44 -3.27 -7.18
C VAL A 27 2.75 -4.17 -8.38
N ARG A 28 1.74 -4.83 -8.95
CA ARG A 28 1.85 -5.72 -10.12
C ARG A 28 1.79 -5.00 -11.48
N GLU A 29 1.04 -3.90 -11.58
CA GLU A 29 0.66 -3.28 -12.87
C GLU A 29 1.14 -1.84 -13.05
N ALA A 30 1.50 -1.13 -11.98
CA ALA A 30 1.94 0.26 -12.07
C ALA A 30 3.42 0.36 -12.48
N PRO A 31 3.81 1.38 -13.28
CA PRO A 31 5.21 1.62 -13.64
C PRO A 31 6.02 2.07 -12.41
N ASP A 32 7.31 1.74 -12.39
CA ASP A 32 8.24 1.94 -11.26
C ASP A 32 8.16 3.32 -10.60
N HIS A 33 8.00 4.39 -11.39
CA HIS A 33 7.91 5.76 -10.89
C HIS A 33 6.66 6.01 -10.01
N ALA A 34 5.57 5.28 -10.24
CA ALA A 34 4.36 5.34 -9.41
C ALA A 34 4.52 4.56 -8.10
N LEU A 35 5.34 3.50 -8.10
CA LEU A 35 5.66 2.71 -6.91
C LEU A 35 6.67 3.40 -5.99
N CYS A 36 7.60 4.18 -6.56
CA CYS A 36 8.66 4.88 -5.82
C CYS A 36 8.15 5.85 -4.75
N ARG A 37 7.02 6.56 -4.99
CA ARG A 37 6.37 7.45 -4.01
C ARG A 37 4.84 7.41 -4.14
N ILE A 38 4.23 6.38 -3.56
CA ILE A 38 2.76 6.27 -3.47
C ILE A 38 2.21 7.31 -2.48
N ASN A 39 1.38 8.23 -2.97
CA ASN A 39 0.52 9.06 -2.11
C ASN A 39 -0.73 8.26 -1.72
N VAL A 40 -0.84 7.93 -0.43
CA VAL A 40 -1.90 7.07 0.14
C VAL A 40 -3.31 7.67 -0.02
N LEU A 41 -3.46 8.99 0.04
CA LEU A 41 -4.76 9.67 -0.15
C LEU A 41 -5.16 9.73 -1.63
N GLU A 42 -4.18 9.95 -2.51
CA GLU A 42 -4.41 9.91 -3.96
C GLU A 42 -4.74 8.48 -4.42
N PHE A 43 -4.09 7.46 -3.83
CA PHE A 43 -4.43 6.06 -4.03
C PHE A 43 -5.88 5.77 -3.65
N ALA A 44 -6.33 6.20 -2.46
CA ALA A 44 -7.71 6.00 -2.01
C ALA A 44 -8.72 6.56 -3.02
N LYS A 45 -8.53 7.82 -3.44
CA LYS A 45 -9.38 8.50 -4.44
C LYS A 45 -9.36 7.80 -5.79
N ARG A 46 -8.18 7.45 -6.30
CA ARG A 46 -7.99 6.79 -7.60
C ARG A 46 -8.65 5.41 -7.70
N TYR A 47 -8.78 4.70 -6.58
CA TYR A 47 -9.41 3.37 -6.51
C TYR A 47 -10.84 3.41 -5.97
N GLY A 48 -11.37 4.57 -5.57
CA GLY A 48 -12.72 4.71 -5.00
C GLY A 48 -12.87 4.07 -3.61
N LEU A 49 -11.80 4.05 -2.83
CA LEU A 49 -11.70 3.37 -1.54
C LEU A 49 -11.78 4.37 -0.37
N ASP A 50 -12.22 3.86 0.78
CA ASP A 50 -12.26 4.60 2.05
C ASP A 50 -10.85 5.02 2.52
N GLU A 51 -10.65 6.30 2.78
CA GLU A 51 -9.32 6.85 3.09
C GLU A 51 -8.73 6.26 4.39
N GLU A 52 -9.53 6.05 5.44
CA GLU A 52 -9.06 5.48 6.71
C GLU A 52 -8.64 4.02 6.55
N ARG A 53 -9.42 3.20 5.81
CA ARG A 53 -9.07 1.80 5.52
C ARG A 53 -7.80 1.72 4.67
N VAL A 54 -7.63 2.62 3.70
CA VAL A 54 -6.43 2.69 2.87
C VAL A 54 -5.20 3.07 3.70
N ILE A 55 -5.28 4.10 4.54
CA ILE A 55 -4.22 4.47 5.49
C ILE A 55 -3.88 3.29 6.41
N ALA A 56 -4.90 2.66 7.01
CA ALA A 56 -4.71 1.52 7.90
C ALA A 56 -4.03 0.34 7.19
N ALA A 57 -4.39 0.04 5.94
CA ALA A 57 -3.76 -1.01 5.15
C ALA A 57 -2.31 -0.69 4.80
N PHE A 58 -1.99 0.52 4.35
CA PHE A 58 -0.60 0.92 4.06
C PHE A 58 0.28 0.90 5.31
N LEU A 59 -0.22 1.32 6.48
CA LEU A 59 0.51 1.21 7.75
C LEU A 59 0.74 -0.25 8.16
N ARG A 60 -0.22 -1.15 7.92
CA ARG A 60 -0.08 -2.60 8.16
C ARG A 60 0.91 -3.24 7.19
N ALA A 61 0.88 -2.84 5.92
CA ALA A 61 1.79 -3.28 4.87
C ALA A 61 3.24 -2.84 5.15
N ALA A 62 3.44 -1.60 5.60
CA ALA A 62 4.75 -1.10 6.01
C ALA A 62 5.30 -1.87 7.23
N ARG A 63 4.45 -2.18 8.22
CA ARG A 63 4.82 -3.04 9.36
C ARG A 63 5.12 -4.50 8.99
N LEU A 64 4.72 -4.94 7.79
CA LEU A 64 5.07 -6.24 7.21
C LEU A 64 6.27 -6.17 6.24
N GLY A 65 6.86 -4.99 6.01
CA GLY A 65 7.99 -4.81 5.08
C GLY A 65 7.59 -4.76 3.59
N VAL A 66 6.30 -4.64 3.26
CA VAL A 66 5.83 -4.49 1.87
C VAL A 66 6.12 -3.10 1.31
N PHE A 67 6.18 -2.08 2.18
CA PHE A 67 6.52 -0.70 1.83
C PHE A 67 7.40 -0.08 2.92
N GLU A 68 8.16 0.97 2.57
CA GLU A 68 8.81 1.84 3.53
C GLU A 68 7.95 3.10 3.77
N LEU A 69 7.71 3.46 5.03
CA LEU A 69 7.07 4.72 5.38
C LEU A 69 8.13 5.80 5.59
N SER A 70 8.35 6.63 4.57
CA SER A 70 9.27 7.77 4.64
C SER A 70 8.52 9.10 4.74
N TRP A 71 8.98 10.02 5.60
CA TRP A 71 8.53 11.41 5.66
C TRP A 71 9.71 12.36 5.39
N ASN A 72 9.49 13.37 4.55
CA ASN A 72 10.50 14.40 4.29
C ASN A 72 10.24 15.57 5.23
N VAL A 73 11.23 15.97 6.04
CA VAL A 73 11.17 17.24 6.77
C VAL A 73 11.52 18.34 5.77
N LEU A 74 10.55 19.23 5.49
CA LEU A 74 10.79 20.46 4.76
C LEU A 74 11.18 21.54 5.76
N CYS A 75 12.41 22.04 5.68
CA CYS A 75 12.78 23.27 6.37
C CYS A 75 12.09 24.47 5.67
N PRO A 76 11.55 25.44 6.43
CA PRO A 76 11.04 26.70 5.89
C PRO A 76 12.16 27.64 5.41
#